data_AF-A0AA36HZ48-F1
#
_entry.id   AF-A0AA36HZ48-F1
#
_cell.length_a   1.000
_cell.length_b   1.000
_cell.length_c   1.000
_cell.angle_alpha   90.00
_cell.angle_beta   90.00
_cell.angle_gamma   90.00
#
_symmetry.space_group_name_H-M   'P 1'
#
loop_
_entity.id
_entity.type
_entity.pdbx_description
1 polymer ?
#
loop_
_entity_poly.entity_id
_entity_poly.type
_entity_poly.pdbx_seq_one_letter_code
_entity_poly.pdbx_strand_id
1 'polypeptide(L)'
;MDRDQNEARATEQAILNDLERTFADMPMVAPRKPQIFRILQDFASGNPDIGYTQGMNYVAATLVLKFHPREDTARKKFNEVLLQFSGFWSFQKWQHTPSRPCEHHDPIACRLVRWMATTF
;
A
#
# COMPACT_ATOMS: atom_id res chain seq x y z
N MET A 1 26.40 5.27 5.61
CA MET A 1 24.99 5.66 5.75
C MET A 1 24.29 5.18 4.52
N ASP A 2 23.67 4.03 4.67
CA ASP A 2 23.36 3.06 3.62
C ASP A 2 21.99 3.32 2.99
N ARG A 3 21.91 3.15 1.67
CA ARG A 3 20.72 3.41 0.83
C ARG A 3 19.42 2.86 1.43
N ASP A 4 19.49 1.67 2.03
CA ASP A 4 18.35 0.95 2.60
C ASP A 4 17.68 1.72 3.76
N GLN A 5 18.45 2.44 4.58
CA GLN A 5 17.89 3.26 5.66
C GLN A 5 17.11 4.45 5.11
N ASN A 6 17.50 4.98 3.95
CA ASN A 6 16.81 6.09 3.32
C ASN A 6 15.47 5.64 2.71
N GLU A 7 15.44 4.46 2.10
CA GLU A 7 14.23 3.87 1.52
C GLU A 7 13.21 3.48 2.59
N ALA A 8 13.66 2.91 3.71
CA ALA A 8 12.79 2.60 4.84
C ALA A 8 12.12 3.87 5.40
N ARG A 9 12.90 4.94 5.59
CA ARG A 9 12.37 6.24 6.05
C ARG A 9 11.40 6.88 5.07
N ALA A 10 11.69 6.79 3.77
CA ALA A 10 10.79 7.28 2.74
C ALA A 10 9.45 6.51 2.74
N THR A 11 9.51 5.19 2.90
CA THR A 11 8.33 4.31 3.01
C THR A 11 7.50 4.67 4.23
N GLU A 12 8.14 4.81 5.39
CA GLU A 12 7.48 5.22 6.64
C GLU A 12 6.77 6.57 6.49
N GLN A 13 7.46 7.58 5.93
CA GLN A 13 6.87 8.89 5.73
C GLN A 13 5.67 8.84 4.76
N ALA A 14 5.76 8.04 3.70
CA ALA A 14 4.66 7.85 2.76
C ALA A 14 3.43 7.25 3.45
N ILE A 15 3.63 6.20 4.27
CA ILE A 15 2.55 5.59 5.06
C ILE A 15 1.91 6.62 6.00
N LEU A 16 2.71 7.44 6.70
CA LEU A 16 2.20 8.44 7.63
C LEU A 16 1.34 9.50 6.92
N ASN A 17 1.83 10.04 5.80
CA ASN A 17 1.10 11.02 4.99
C ASN A 17 -0.25 10.46 4.50
N ASP A 18 -0.29 9.19 4.12
CA ASP A 18 -1.50 8.50 3.68
C ASP A 18 -2.46 8.22 4.84
N LEU A 19 -1.94 7.86 6.01
CA LEU A 19 -2.74 7.64 7.21
C LEU A 19 -3.44 8.90 7.70
N GLU A 20 -2.86 10.09 7.51
CA GLU A 20 -3.53 11.36 7.85
C GLU A 20 -4.86 11.50 7.10
N ARG A 21 -4.84 11.23 5.78
CA ARG A 21 -6.02 11.34 4.90
C ARG A 21 -6.90 10.09 4.83
N THR A 22 -6.44 8.93 5.34
CA THR A 22 -7.21 7.67 5.32
C THR A 22 -8.47 7.79 6.18
N PHE A 23 -9.62 7.87 5.52
CA PHE A 23 -10.94 7.97 6.17
C PHE A 23 -10.96 9.05 7.27
N ALA A 24 -10.41 10.23 6.99
CA ALA A 24 -10.23 11.30 7.98
C ALA A 24 -11.55 11.67 8.70
N ASP A 25 -12.68 11.59 8.00
CA ASP A 25 -14.00 11.92 8.52
C ASP A 25 -14.67 10.77 9.29
N MET A 26 -13.99 9.63 9.48
CA MET A 26 -14.51 8.48 10.22
C MET A 26 -13.87 8.36 11.61
N PRO A 27 -14.55 8.76 12.70
CA PRO A 27 -13.98 8.75 14.05
C PRO A 27 -13.50 7.37 14.50
N MET A 28 -14.09 6.29 13.99
CA MET A 28 -13.71 4.92 14.32
C MET A 28 -12.32 4.51 13.77
N VAL A 29 -11.77 5.25 12.80
CA VAL A 29 -10.47 4.95 12.18
C VAL A 29 -9.32 5.57 12.97
N ALA A 30 -9.50 6.75 13.56
CA ALA A 30 -8.43 7.46 14.27
C ALA A 30 -7.75 6.61 15.37
N PRO A 31 -8.48 5.90 16.26
CA PRO A 31 -7.86 5.02 17.25
C PRO A 31 -7.14 3.81 16.65
N ARG A 32 -7.32 3.56 15.34
CA ARG A 32 -6.81 2.38 14.64
C ARG A 32 -5.58 2.65 13.78
N LYS A 33 -5.24 3.93 13.56
CA LYS A 33 -4.05 4.32 12.78
C LYS A 33 -2.76 3.59 13.20
N PRO A 34 -2.48 3.34 14.49
CA PRO A 34 -1.30 2.57 14.90
C PRO A 34 -1.31 1.10 14.43
N GLN A 35 -2.48 0.44 14.42
CA GLN A 35 -2.60 -0.93 13.89
C GLN A 35 -2.39 -0.94 12.37
N ILE A 36 -3.00 0.02 11.67
CA ILE A 36 -2.92 0.14 10.21
C ILE A 36 -1.46 0.39 9.80
N PHE A 37 -0.76 1.30 10.49
CA PHE A 37 0.66 1.59 10.28
C PHE A 37 1.52 0.33 10.36
N ARG A 38 1.41 -0.44 11.45
CA ARG A 38 2.19 -1.68 11.64
C ARG A 38 1.95 -2.68 10.51
N ILE A 39 0.69 -2.90 10.12
CA ILE A 39 0.37 -3.83 9.04
C ILE A 39 1.02 -3.40 7.72
N LEU A 40 0.99 -2.10 7.39
CA LEU A 40 1.59 -1.57 6.17
C LEU A 40 3.12 -1.66 6.19
N GLN A 41 3.74 -1.29 7.32
CA GLN A 41 5.19 -1.34 7.49
C GLN A 41 5.71 -2.79 7.44
N ASP A 42 5.04 -3.71 8.12
CA ASP A 42 5.40 -5.13 8.13
C ASP A 42 5.25 -5.75 6.73
N PHE A 43 4.20 -5.37 5.98
CA PHE A 43 4.04 -5.84 4.60
C PHE A 43 5.14 -5.29 3.69
N ALA A 44 5.41 -3.99 3.74
CA ALA A 44 6.38 -3.34 2.86
C ALA A 44 7.81 -3.85 3.11
N SER A 45 8.16 -4.10 4.39
CA SER A 45 9.46 -4.67 4.76
C SER A 45 9.57 -6.16 4.41
N GLY A 46 8.49 -6.93 4.57
CA GLY A 46 8.46 -8.35 4.21
C GLY A 46 8.39 -8.63 2.70
N ASN A 47 7.95 -7.66 1.90
CA ASN A 47 7.75 -7.80 0.45
C ASN A 47 8.42 -6.64 -0.32
N PRO A 48 9.76 -6.53 -0.30
CA PRO A 48 10.46 -5.37 -0.88
C PRO A 48 10.21 -5.18 -2.38
N ASP A 49 9.94 -6.25 -3.14
CA ASP A 49 9.61 -6.17 -4.57
C ASP A 49 8.31 -5.39 -4.82
N ILE A 50 7.35 -5.50 -3.91
CA ILE A 50 6.08 -4.77 -3.95
C ILE A 50 6.26 -3.43 -3.24
N GLY A 51 6.74 -3.45 -1.99
CA GLY A 51 6.84 -2.31 -1.11
C GLY A 51 5.47 -1.76 -0.70
N TYR A 52 5.47 -0.51 -0.22
CA TYR A 52 4.25 0.24 0.02
C TYR A 52 3.83 1.01 -1.24
N THR A 53 2.53 1.08 -1.49
CA THR A 53 1.95 1.91 -2.55
C THR A 53 0.68 2.58 -2.04
N GLN A 54 0.47 3.81 -2.46
CA GLN A 54 -0.75 4.57 -2.19
C GLN A 54 -2.00 3.75 -2.58
N GLY A 55 -3.00 3.75 -1.70
CA GLY A 55 -4.20 2.90 -1.82
C GLY A 55 -4.19 1.71 -0.86
N MET A 56 -3.02 1.16 -0.53
CA MET A 56 -2.92 0.05 0.45
C MET A 56 -3.40 0.46 1.85
N ASN A 57 -3.24 1.73 2.21
CA ASN A 57 -3.73 2.33 3.46
C ASN A 57 -5.24 2.15 3.65
N TYR A 58 -6.03 2.31 2.59
CA TYR A 58 -7.48 2.12 2.65
C TYR A 58 -7.84 0.65 2.83
N VAL A 59 -7.16 -0.26 2.13
CA VAL A 59 -7.36 -1.72 2.27
C VAL A 59 -7.05 -2.16 3.70
N ALA A 60 -5.91 -1.73 4.25
CA ALA A 60 -5.52 -2.04 5.61
C ALA A 60 -6.53 -1.48 6.63
N ALA A 61 -6.97 -0.22 6.47
CA ALA A 61 -7.99 0.39 7.33
C ALA A 61 -9.33 -0.38 7.31
N THR A 62 -9.82 -0.76 6.13
CA THR A 62 -11.05 -1.56 6.00
C THR A 62 -10.95 -2.90 6.71
N LEU A 63 -9.81 -3.59 6.58
CA LEU A 63 -9.61 -4.90 7.21
C LEU A 63 -9.44 -4.79 8.73
N VAL A 64 -8.73 -3.77 9.22
CA VAL A 64 -8.61 -3.51 10.66
C VAL A 64 -9.96 -3.23 11.30
N LEU A 65 -10.82 -2.43 10.65
CA LEU A 65 -12.18 -2.20 11.12
C LEU A 65 -13.03 -3.47 11.08
N LYS A 66 -12.98 -4.21 9.98
CA LYS A 66 -13.80 -5.43 9.77
C LYS A 66 -13.48 -6.55 10.76
N PHE A 67 -12.21 -6.72 11.11
CA PHE A 67 -11.75 -7.82 11.96
C PHE A 67 -11.45 -7.42 13.41
N HIS A 68 -11.70 -6.18 13.81
CA HIS A 68 -11.51 -5.72 15.18
C HIS A 68 -12.20 -6.66 16.20
N PRO A 69 -11.54 -7.06 17.30
CA PRO A 69 -10.20 -6.69 17.78
C PRO A 69 -9.01 -7.54 17.28
N ARG A 70 -9.22 -8.40 16.27
CA ARG A 70 -8.22 -9.39 15.83
C ARG A 70 -7.26 -8.82 14.79
N GLU A 71 -6.23 -8.09 15.25
CA GLU A 71 -5.17 -7.52 14.38
C GLU A 71 -4.51 -8.58 13.49
N ASP A 72 -4.19 -9.76 14.03
CA ASP A 72 -3.57 -10.85 13.27
C ASP A 72 -4.44 -11.36 12.12
N THR A 73 -5.76 -11.38 12.30
CA THR A 73 -6.70 -11.76 11.23
C THR A 73 -6.71 -10.68 10.14
N ALA A 74 -6.73 -9.41 10.51
CA ALA A 74 -6.65 -8.30 9.55
C ALA A 74 -5.33 -8.35 8.76
N ARG A 75 -4.20 -8.57 9.45
CA ARG A 75 -2.87 -8.72 8.85
C ARG A 75 -2.81 -9.89 7.87
N LYS A 76 -3.28 -11.07 8.25
CA LYS A 76 -3.31 -12.24 7.37
C LYS A 76 -4.15 -11.97 6.13
N LYS A 77 -5.35 -11.40 6.30
CA LYS A 77 -6.23 -11.05 5.18
C LYS A 77 -5.66 -9.96 4.28
N PHE A 78 -4.93 -9.00 4.84
CA PHE A 78 -4.25 -7.97 4.08
C PHE A 78 -3.17 -8.58 3.17
N ASN A 79 -2.33 -9.46 3.72
CA ASN A 79 -1.32 -10.18 2.93
C ASN A 79 -1.96 -11.04 1.83
N GLU A 80 -3.00 -11.80 2.15
CA GLU A 80 -3.73 -12.63 1.15
C GLU A 80 -4.23 -11.77 -0.02
N VAL A 81 -4.89 -10.64 0.27
CA VAL A 81 -5.42 -9.73 -0.77
C VAL A 81 -4.29 -9.12 -1.60
N LEU A 82 -3.25 -8.56 -0.97
CA LEU A 82 -2.20 -7.88 -1.72
C LEU A 82 -1.33 -8.84 -2.54
N LEU A 83 -1.07 -10.05 -2.05
CA LEU A 83 -0.33 -11.06 -2.80
C LEU A 83 -1.15 -11.61 -3.97
N GLN A 84 -2.46 -11.80 -3.79
CA GLN A 84 -3.37 -12.22 -4.87
C GLN A 84 -3.39 -11.21 -6.03
N PHE A 85 -3.22 -9.93 -5.73
CA PHE A 85 -3.21 -8.84 -6.72
C PHE A 85 -1.84 -8.17 -6.86
N SER A 86 -0.74 -8.87 -6.56
CA SER A 86 0.61 -8.27 -6.47
C SER A 86 1.01 -7.49 -7.73
N GLY A 87 0.70 -8.02 -8.92
CA GLY A 87 0.96 -7.35 -10.20
C GLY A 87 0.31 -5.97 -10.34
N PHE A 88 -0.84 -5.73 -9.69
CA PHE A 88 -1.50 -4.42 -9.68
C PHE A 88 -0.71 -3.39 -8.85
N TRP A 89 -0.07 -3.83 -7.77
CA TRP A 89 0.67 -2.97 -6.84
C TRP A 89 2.13 -2.73 -7.26
N SER A 90 2.76 -3.71 -7.91
CA SER A 90 4.15 -3.61 -8.39
C SER A 90 4.33 -2.68 -9.60
N PHE A 91 3.23 -2.21 -10.22
CA PHE A 91 3.27 -1.48 -11.49
C PHE A 91 3.93 -0.10 -11.41
N GLN A 92 3.93 0.54 -10.23
CA GLN A 92 4.55 1.86 -10.06
C GLN A 92 6.08 1.82 -10.15
N LYS A 93 6.73 0.71 -9.77
CA LYS A 93 8.19 0.56 -9.87
C LYS A 93 8.69 0.32 -11.30
N TRP A 94 7.83 -0.15 -12.21
CA TRP A 94 8.17 -0.44 -13.60
C TRP A 94 8.29 0.80 -14.51
N GLN A 95 7.90 1.98 -14.05
CA GLN A 95 8.03 3.21 -14.86
C GLN A 95 9.44 3.81 -14.85
N HIS A 96 10.36 3.29 -14.03
CA HIS A 96 11.75 3.77 -13.92
C HIS A 96 12.80 2.78 -14.44
N THR A 97 12.41 1.63 -15.01
CA THR A 97 13.34 0.73 -15.70
C THR A 97 13.43 1.10 -17.19
N PRO A 98 14.58 1.57 -17.71
CA PRO A 98 14.68 2.13 -19.05
C PRO A 98 14.56 1.12 -20.21
N SER A 99 14.18 -0.14 -19.98
CA SER A 99 14.40 -1.21 -20.97
C SER A 99 13.24 -2.15 -21.27
N ARG A 100 11.99 -1.87 -20.86
CA ARG A 100 10.83 -2.61 -21.42
C ARG A 100 9.66 -1.67 -21.72
N PRO A 101 9.38 -1.38 -22.99
CA PRO A 101 8.16 -0.66 -23.34
C PRO A 101 6.95 -1.52 -22.98
N CYS A 102 5.91 -0.84 -22.48
CA CYS A 102 4.62 -1.38 -22.13
C CYS A 102 3.88 -1.86 -23.39
N GLU A 103 4.32 -2.92 -24.05
CA GLU A 103 3.72 -3.36 -25.31
C GLU A 103 2.74 -4.53 -25.16
N HIS A 104 2.55 -5.12 -23.97
CA HIS A 104 1.75 -6.36 -23.83
C HIS A 104 0.74 -6.40 -22.67
N HIS A 105 0.36 -5.28 -22.05
CA HIS A 105 -0.66 -5.27 -20.99
C HIS A 105 -1.87 -4.38 -21.26
N ASP A 106 -3.02 -4.87 -20.81
CA ASP A 106 -4.37 -4.33 -20.97
C ASP A 106 -4.41 -2.80 -20.76
N PRO A 107 -4.78 -2.01 -21.79
CA PRO A 107 -4.82 -0.56 -21.70
C PRO A 107 -5.81 -0.04 -20.64
N ILE A 108 -6.76 -0.86 -20.19
CA ILE A 108 -7.70 -0.52 -19.11
C ILE A 108 -6.97 -0.47 -17.77
N ALA A 109 -6.09 -1.44 -17.49
CA ALA A 109 -5.32 -1.49 -16.24
C ALA A 109 -4.39 -0.28 -16.11
N CYS A 110 -3.70 0.10 -17.19
CA CYS A 110 -2.85 1.30 -17.22
C CYS A 110 -3.64 2.59 -16.99
N ARG A 111 -4.85 2.72 -17.56
CA ARG A 111 -5.71 3.89 -17.35
C ARG A 111 -6.25 3.96 -15.93
N LEU A 112 -6.62 2.81 -15.34
CA LEU A 112 -7.14 2.74 -13.98
C LEU A 112 -6.07 3.13 -12.94
N VAL A 113 -4.85 2.61 -13.08
CA VAL A 113 -3.72 2.96 -12.21
C VAL A 113 -3.38 4.45 -12.33
N ARG A 114 -3.35 4.98 -13.56
CA ARG A 114 -3.10 6.41 -13.79
C ARG A 114 -4.19 7.30 -13.22
N TRP A 115 -5.45 6.89 -13.33
CA TRP A 115 -6.59 7.60 -12.74
C TRP A 115 -6.55 7.58 -11.22
N MET A 116 -6.24 6.44 -10.59
CA MET A 116 -6.10 6.34 -9.13
C MET A 116 -4.94 7.20 -8.60
N ALA A 117 -3.82 7.26 -9.32
CA ALA A 117 -2.65 8.06 -8.93
C ALA A 117 -2.87 9.59 -9.05
N THR A 118 -3.83 10.04 -9.86
CA THR A 118 -4.15 11.48 -10.02
C THR A 118 -5.37 11.93 -9.22
N THR A 119 -6.14 11.00 -8.65
CA THR A 119 -7.44 11.30 -8.02
C THR A 119 -7.42 11.16 -6.49
N PHE A 120 -6.36 10.61 -5.90
CA PHE A 120 -6.21 10.42 -4.45
C PHE A 120 -4.87 10.93 -3.92
#